data_AF-A0AA37TAV6-F1
#
_entry.id   AF-A0AA37TAV6-F1
#
_cell.length_a   1.000
_cell.length_b   1.000
_cell.length_c   1.000
_cell.angle_alpha   90.00
_cell.angle_beta   90.00
_cell.angle_gamma   90.00
#
_symmetry.space_group_name_H-M   'P 1'
#
loop_
_entity.id
_entity.type
_entity.pdbx_description
1 polymer ?
#
loop_
_entity_poly.entity_id
_entity_poly.type
_entity_poly.pdbx_seq_one_letter_code
_entity_poly.pdbx_strand_id
1 'polypeptide(L)'
;MKNTDRLAELIERDAWLDLFASAPDHVRDSLGLASTTVADMGLLGCRAIPITELNRAMAVGAQSAPSADDLDAVASWLDEHAVSWALQIAPGAQTPVLDEYLARAAMSKAGSGWAKFVATDDLSPRAPSDGPANIEVLSGVGAEAFGRAVVEGFGLPAVCEAWFAALVDRPSWRCFGALVDGDVAGVGSMFVRDGAAWFGIEATRPAFRGRGIQRSIVAAQMSAASSAGATILTCETAQPADPADEGYSSYRNQERAGLLHRYVRPNFKRPA
;
A
#
# COMPACT_ATOMS: atom_id res chain seq x y z
N MET A 1 14.84 14.24 -5.23
CA MET A 1 14.19 13.69 -4.02
C MET A 1 15.20 13.36 -2.92
N LYS A 2 14.83 13.44 -1.62
CA LYS A 2 15.68 13.00 -0.49
C LYS A 2 15.79 11.47 -0.46
N ASN A 3 16.89 10.92 0.06
CA ASN A 3 17.12 9.46 0.09
C ASN A 3 16.04 8.68 0.87
N THR A 4 15.60 9.20 2.01
CA THR A 4 14.51 8.59 2.81
C THR A 4 13.22 8.47 2.00
N ASP A 5 12.84 9.53 1.29
CA ASP A 5 11.61 9.56 0.49
C ASP A 5 11.73 8.57 -0.69
N ARG A 6 12.93 8.48 -1.30
CA ARG A 6 13.24 7.47 -2.33
C ARG A 6 13.04 6.05 -1.81
N LEU A 7 13.65 5.70 -0.68
CA LEU A 7 13.51 4.37 -0.10
C LEU A 7 12.05 4.05 0.23
N ALA A 8 11.29 5.02 0.74
CA ALA A 8 9.88 4.86 1.06
C ALA A 8 8.99 4.60 -0.17
N GLU A 9 9.31 5.21 -1.33
CA GLU A 9 8.63 4.92 -2.60
C GLU A 9 9.01 3.54 -3.16
N LEU A 10 10.29 3.17 -3.08
CA LEU A 10 10.79 1.92 -3.66
C LEU A 10 10.32 0.68 -2.89
N ILE A 11 10.32 0.72 -1.55
CA ILE A 11 9.85 -0.42 -0.74
C ILE A 11 8.36 -0.68 -0.93
N GLU A 12 7.55 0.39 -1.09
CA GLU A 12 6.13 0.26 -1.42
C GLU A 12 5.96 -0.35 -2.83
N ARG A 13 6.65 0.17 -3.85
CA ARG A 13 6.63 -0.40 -5.20
C ARG A 13 6.93 -1.90 -5.17
N ASP A 14 8.00 -2.29 -4.49
CA ASP A 14 8.44 -3.68 -4.40
C ASP A 14 7.43 -4.57 -3.70
N ALA A 15 6.81 -4.09 -2.60
CA ALA A 15 5.75 -4.80 -1.91
C ALA A 15 4.55 -5.03 -2.83
N TRP A 16 4.11 -4.01 -3.57
CA TRP A 16 2.97 -4.14 -4.47
C TRP A 16 3.25 -5.04 -5.69
N LEU A 17 4.45 -4.96 -6.28
CA LEU A 17 4.85 -5.87 -7.36
C LEU A 17 4.90 -7.33 -6.87
N ASP A 18 5.43 -7.57 -5.68
CA ASP A 18 5.49 -8.91 -5.12
C ASP A 18 4.11 -9.44 -4.69
N LEU A 19 3.21 -8.55 -4.23
CA LEU A 19 1.80 -8.87 -4.03
C LEU A 19 1.17 -9.35 -5.35
N PHE A 20 1.31 -8.63 -6.46
CA PHE A 20 0.78 -9.07 -7.77
C PHE A 20 1.41 -10.39 -8.26
N ALA A 21 2.68 -10.62 -7.96
CA ALA A 21 3.36 -11.88 -8.25
C ALA A 21 2.82 -13.05 -7.39
N SER A 22 2.27 -12.78 -6.20
CA SER A 22 1.69 -13.81 -5.33
C SER A 22 0.34 -14.35 -5.79
N ALA A 23 -0.36 -13.67 -6.71
CA ALA A 23 -1.68 -14.08 -7.16
C ALA A 23 -1.67 -15.48 -7.79
N PRO A 24 -2.47 -16.43 -7.28
CA PRO A 24 -2.69 -17.72 -7.92
C PRO A 24 -3.26 -17.55 -9.34
N ASP A 25 -2.95 -18.47 -10.25
CA ASP A 25 -3.33 -18.37 -11.67
C ASP A 25 -4.83 -18.12 -11.87
N HIS A 26 -5.68 -18.85 -11.15
CA HIS A 26 -7.14 -18.67 -11.25
C HIS A 26 -7.60 -17.26 -10.82
N VAL A 27 -6.94 -16.63 -9.84
CA VAL A 27 -7.25 -15.25 -9.43
C VAL A 27 -6.71 -14.26 -10.47
N ARG A 28 -5.48 -14.49 -10.96
CA ARG A 28 -4.85 -13.69 -12.00
C ARG A 28 -5.71 -13.63 -13.25
N ASP A 29 -6.17 -14.78 -13.72
CA ASP A 29 -7.03 -14.90 -14.90
C ASP A 29 -8.39 -14.26 -14.67
N SER A 30 -9.02 -14.53 -13.52
CA SER A 30 -10.35 -13.99 -13.19
C SER A 30 -10.37 -12.47 -13.07
N LEU A 31 -9.32 -11.86 -12.53
CA LEU A 31 -9.24 -10.41 -12.32
C LEU A 31 -8.51 -9.69 -13.47
N GLY A 32 -7.84 -10.44 -14.34
CA GLY A 32 -6.94 -9.90 -15.35
C GLY A 32 -5.78 -9.12 -14.72
N LEU A 33 -5.13 -9.69 -13.69
CA LEU A 33 -4.01 -9.05 -13.00
C LEU A 33 -2.75 -9.11 -13.86
N ALA A 34 -2.13 -7.96 -14.05
CA ALA A 34 -0.80 -7.85 -14.65
C ALA A 34 0.05 -6.87 -13.84
N SER A 35 1.35 -7.10 -13.84
CA SER A 35 2.32 -6.17 -13.27
C SER A 35 3.64 -6.26 -14.03
N THR A 36 4.33 -5.14 -14.19
CA THR A 36 5.67 -5.10 -14.79
C THR A 36 6.48 -3.94 -14.23
N THR A 37 7.72 -3.81 -14.69
CA THR A 37 8.54 -2.63 -14.50
C THR A 37 8.91 -2.00 -15.83
N VAL A 38 8.83 -0.68 -15.93
CA VAL A 38 9.41 0.11 -17.03
C VAL A 38 10.42 1.07 -16.42
N ALA A 39 11.68 0.96 -16.82
CA ALA A 39 12.81 1.54 -16.09
C ALA A 39 12.72 1.16 -14.59
N ASP A 40 12.64 2.16 -13.71
CA ASP A 40 12.52 1.97 -12.25
C ASP A 40 11.05 2.03 -11.75
N MET A 41 10.08 2.17 -12.64
CA MET A 41 8.66 2.36 -12.27
C MET A 41 7.96 1.02 -12.18
N GLY A 42 7.18 0.79 -11.12
CA GLY A 42 6.34 -0.40 -11.00
C GLY A 42 4.94 -0.12 -11.55
N LEU A 43 4.44 -0.99 -12.43
CA LEU A 43 3.16 -0.80 -13.10
C LEU A 43 2.24 -1.93 -12.64
N LEU A 44 1.02 -1.56 -12.23
CA LEU A 44 -0.02 -2.48 -11.80
C LEU A 44 -1.25 -2.28 -12.67
N GLY A 45 -1.85 -3.37 -13.14
CA GLY A 45 -3.09 -3.37 -13.91
C GLY A 45 -4.04 -4.46 -13.45
N CYS A 46 -5.31 -4.09 -13.26
CA CYS A 46 -6.40 -5.00 -12.94
C CYS A 46 -7.61 -4.64 -13.80
N ARG A 47 -7.98 -5.52 -14.73
CA ARG A 47 -9.09 -5.26 -15.66
C ARG A 47 -10.47 -5.41 -15.02
N ALA A 48 -10.56 -6.11 -13.89
CA ALA A 48 -11.84 -6.37 -13.23
C ALA A 48 -12.23 -5.38 -12.12
N ILE A 49 -11.27 -4.69 -11.50
CA ILE A 49 -11.52 -3.83 -10.32
C ILE A 49 -10.99 -2.41 -10.57
N PRO A 50 -11.87 -1.40 -10.73
CA PRO A 50 -11.48 -0.04 -11.12
C PRO A 50 -11.06 0.85 -9.93
N ILE A 51 -10.17 0.35 -9.07
CA ILE A 51 -9.59 1.14 -7.97
C ILE A 51 -8.14 1.52 -8.29
N THR A 52 -7.71 2.70 -7.83
CA THR A 52 -6.38 3.26 -8.14
C THR A 52 -5.26 2.41 -7.52
N GLU A 53 -5.55 1.79 -6.38
CA GLU A 53 -4.72 0.86 -5.63
C GLU A 53 -4.36 -0.41 -6.43
N LEU A 54 -5.09 -0.73 -7.49
CA LEU A 54 -4.77 -1.88 -8.35
C LEU A 54 -4.38 -1.47 -9.77
N ASN A 55 -4.41 -0.18 -10.07
CA ASN A 55 -4.22 0.35 -11.41
C ASN A 55 -3.42 1.66 -11.39
N ARG A 56 -2.10 1.57 -11.36
CA ARG A 56 -1.22 2.74 -11.31
C ARG A 56 0.22 2.43 -11.72
N ALA A 57 0.93 3.48 -12.12
CA ALA A 57 2.39 3.52 -12.10
C ALA A 57 2.86 4.06 -10.74
N MET A 58 3.84 3.40 -10.15
CA MET A 58 4.40 3.65 -8.83
C MET A 58 5.88 4.02 -8.91
N ALA A 59 6.37 4.75 -7.90
CA ALA A 59 7.75 5.20 -7.81
C ALA A 59 8.22 5.97 -9.06
N VAL A 60 7.31 6.69 -9.72
CA VAL A 60 7.58 7.51 -10.91
C VAL A 60 8.57 8.61 -10.55
N GLY A 61 9.73 8.60 -11.20
CA GLY A 61 10.82 9.55 -10.91
C GLY A 61 11.51 9.33 -9.56
N ALA A 62 11.23 8.23 -8.86
CA ALA A 62 11.73 8.05 -7.51
C ALA A 62 13.24 7.77 -7.47
N GLN A 63 13.70 6.88 -8.35
CA GLN A 63 15.10 6.50 -8.45
C GLN A 63 15.85 7.33 -9.49
N SER A 64 15.29 7.41 -10.70
CA SER A 64 15.84 8.14 -11.83
C SER A 64 14.73 8.93 -12.52
N ALA A 65 15.04 10.12 -13.05
CA ALA A 65 14.09 10.88 -13.84
C ALA A 65 13.71 10.08 -15.11
N PRO A 66 12.41 9.84 -15.39
CA PRO A 66 12.02 9.11 -16.58
C PRO A 66 12.21 9.96 -17.83
N SER A 67 12.51 9.31 -18.94
CA SER A 67 12.45 9.92 -20.27
C SER A 67 11.00 10.02 -20.77
N ALA A 68 10.78 10.78 -21.86
CA ALA A 68 9.48 10.81 -22.52
C ALA A 68 9.07 9.41 -23.05
N ASP A 69 10.03 8.67 -23.59
CA ASP A 69 9.83 7.31 -24.11
C ASP A 69 9.43 6.33 -22.99
N ASP A 70 10.04 6.45 -21.80
CA ASP A 70 9.65 5.65 -20.63
C ASP A 70 8.18 5.91 -20.24
N LEU A 71 7.76 7.17 -20.26
CA LEU A 71 6.39 7.56 -19.90
C LEU A 71 5.37 7.12 -20.95
N ASP A 72 5.72 7.18 -22.24
CA ASP A 72 4.89 6.64 -23.32
C ASP A 72 4.76 5.10 -23.22
N ALA A 73 5.84 4.40 -22.90
CA ALA A 73 5.81 2.96 -22.66
C ALA A 73 4.96 2.58 -21.43
N VAL A 74 5.06 3.35 -20.34
CA VAL A 74 4.21 3.18 -19.15
C VAL A 74 2.74 3.31 -19.50
N ALA A 75 2.37 4.38 -20.21
CA ALA A 75 0.99 4.62 -20.59
C ALA A 75 0.46 3.55 -21.54
N SER A 76 1.23 3.16 -22.55
CA SER A 76 0.84 2.10 -23.49
C SER A 76 0.56 0.78 -22.76
N TRP A 77 1.40 0.39 -21.81
CA TRP A 77 1.20 -0.83 -21.04
C TRP A 77 -0.03 -0.73 -20.12
N LEU A 78 -0.22 0.39 -19.43
CA LEU A 78 -1.38 0.57 -18.55
C LEU A 78 -2.69 0.66 -19.33
N ASP A 79 -2.70 1.24 -20.53
CA ASP A 79 -3.87 1.27 -21.42
C ASP A 79 -4.31 -0.14 -21.86
N GLU A 80 -3.38 -1.09 -21.98
CA GLU A 80 -3.68 -2.49 -22.33
C GLU A 80 -4.15 -3.31 -21.12
N HIS A 81 -3.61 -3.04 -19.93
CA HIS A 81 -3.72 -3.95 -18.78
C HIS A 81 -4.59 -3.43 -17.63
N ALA A 82 -4.98 -2.16 -17.61
CA ALA A 82 -5.77 -1.56 -16.55
C ALA A 82 -7.11 -1.03 -17.06
N VAL A 83 -8.17 -1.18 -16.27
CA VAL A 83 -9.51 -0.65 -16.60
C VAL A 83 -9.58 0.89 -16.49
N SER A 84 -8.75 1.47 -15.63
CA SER A 84 -8.52 2.90 -15.45
C SER A 84 -7.28 3.06 -14.60
N TRP A 85 -6.39 4.03 -14.84
CA TRP A 85 -5.12 4.09 -14.11
C TRP A 85 -4.68 5.51 -13.76
N ALA A 86 -3.69 5.61 -12.85
CA ALA A 86 -3.06 6.87 -12.47
C ALA A 86 -1.53 6.81 -12.57
N LEU A 87 -0.90 7.95 -12.88
CA LEU A 87 0.51 8.18 -12.51
C LEU A 87 0.54 8.67 -11.08
N GLN A 88 1.25 7.96 -10.21
CA GLN A 88 1.43 8.36 -8.83
C GLN A 88 2.83 8.94 -8.64
N ILE A 89 2.90 10.26 -8.42
CA ILE A 89 4.16 11.01 -8.46
C ILE A 89 4.38 11.69 -7.11
N ALA A 90 5.46 11.34 -6.41
CA ALA A 90 5.83 12.03 -5.17
C ALA A 90 6.27 13.48 -5.46
N PRO A 91 5.93 14.47 -4.61
CA PRO A 91 6.30 15.86 -4.87
C PRO A 91 7.80 16.09 -5.11
N GLY A 92 8.66 15.32 -4.43
CA GLY A 92 10.12 15.41 -4.58
C GLY A 92 10.71 14.77 -5.84
N ALA A 93 9.88 14.10 -6.64
CA ALA A 93 10.21 13.43 -7.89
C ALA A 93 9.75 14.20 -9.15
N GLN A 94 9.03 15.32 -8.98
CA GLN A 94 8.55 16.14 -10.10
C GLN A 94 9.73 16.71 -10.90
N THR A 95 9.65 16.63 -12.22
CA THR A 95 10.63 17.16 -13.18
C THR A 95 9.92 17.86 -14.33
N PRO A 96 10.61 18.73 -15.10
CA PRO A 96 10.03 19.36 -16.28
C PRO A 96 9.49 18.35 -17.31
N VAL A 97 10.18 17.21 -17.49
CA VAL A 97 9.72 16.13 -18.39
C VAL A 97 8.37 15.56 -17.93
N LEU A 98 8.18 15.37 -16.62
CA LEU A 98 6.90 14.94 -16.06
C LEU A 98 5.83 16.02 -16.22
N ASP A 99 6.15 17.29 -15.98
CA ASP A 99 5.20 18.39 -16.17
C ASP A 99 4.72 18.49 -17.62
N GLU A 100 5.64 18.43 -18.58
CA GLU A 100 5.36 18.43 -20.01
C GLU A 100 4.52 17.21 -20.42
N TYR A 101 4.85 16.03 -19.89
CA TYR A 101 4.08 14.82 -20.15
C TYR A 101 2.65 14.92 -19.61
N LEU A 102 2.47 15.33 -18.36
CA LEU A 102 1.14 15.48 -17.74
C LEU A 102 0.28 16.47 -18.53
N ALA A 103 0.88 17.59 -18.98
CA ALA A 103 0.20 18.56 -19.82
C ALA A 103 -0.19 17.97 -21.19
N ARG A 104 0.75 17.31 -21.88
CA ARG A 104 0.51 16.65 -23.18
C ARG A 104 -0.57 15.58 -23.11
N ALA A 105 -0.58 14.78 -22.04
CA ALA A 105 -1.54 13.71 -21.82
C ALA A 105 -2.85 14.18 -21.16
N ALA A 106 -3.03 15.50 -20.98
CA ALA A 106 -4.18 16.12 -20.32
C ALA A 106 -4.48 15.54 -18.93
N MET A 107 -3.46 15.11 -18.20
CA MET A 107 -3.61 14.47 -16.90
C MET A 107 -3.67 15.51 -15.78
N SER A 108 -4.59 15.32 -14.84
CA SER A 108 -4.81 16.21 -13.71
C SER A 108 -4.85 15.44 -12.40
N LYS A 109 -4.63 16.13 -11.28
CA LYS A 109 -4.73 15.53 -9.94
C LYS A 109 -6.17 15.06 -9.69
N ALA A 110 -6.32 13.80 -9.30
CA ALA A 110 -7.59 13.19 -8.93
C ALA A 110 -7.65 12.93 -7.42
N GLY A 111 -8.71 13.41 -6.77
CA GLY A 111 -8.90 13.31 -5.32
C GLY A 111 -7.89 14.15 -4.52
N SER A 112 -7.81 13.88 -3.23
CA SER A 112 -6.91 14.54 -2.27
C SER A 112 -5.47 13.99 -2.29
N GLY A 113 -5.22 12.90 -3.02
CA GLY A 113 -3.95 12.16 -2.98
C GLY A 113 -3.85 11.23 -1.77
N TRP A 114 -2.66 10.66 -1.56
CA TRP A 114 -2.39 9.76 -0.44
C TRP A 114 -1.32 10.34 0.46
N ALA A 115 -1.58 10.32 1.76
CA ALA A 115 -0.61 10.73 2.76
C ALA A 115 0.43 9.62 2.94
N LYS A 116 1.70 9.97 2.71
CA LYS A 116 2.84 9.09 2.94
C LYS A 116 3.35 9.31 4.35
N PHE A 117 3.50 8.24 5.10
CA PHE A 117 3.99 8.24 6.47
C PHE A 117 5.35 7.55 6.54
N VAL A 118 6.27 8.09 7.36
CA VAL A 118 7.63 7.57 7.53
C VAL A 118 8.08 7.67 9.00
N ALA A 119 8.86 6.69 9.45
CA ALA A 119 9.68 6.76 10.67
C ALA A 119 11.11 6.29 10.38
N THR A 120 12.12 7.00 10.89
CA THR A 120 13.57 6.68 10.70
C THR A 120 14.40 6.71 11.98
N ASP A 121 14.02 7.54 12.97
CA ASP A 121 14.87 7.82 14.14
C ASP A 121 14.43 7.01 15.36
N ASP A 122 13.13 7.06 15.66
CA ASP A 122 12.49 6.23 16.67
C ASP A 122 11.46 5.35 15.97
N LEU A 123 11.75 4.05 15.92
CA LEU A 123 10.88 3.05 15.31
C LEU A 123 9.98 2.36 16.36
N SER A 124 10.03 2.83 17.61
CA SER A 124 9.21 2.30 18.70
C SER A 124 7.78 2.83 18.56
N PRO A 125 6.76 1.98 18.80
CA PRO A 125 5.39 2.47 18.87
C PRO A 125 5.22 3.43 20.05
N ARG A 126 4.64 4.62 19.81
CA ARG A 126 4.52 5.68 20.84
C ARG A 126 3.55 5.37 21.97
N ALA A 127 2.65 4.42 21.79
CA ALA A 127 1.73 3.98 22.83
C ALA A 127 1.45 2.48 22.68
N PRO A 128 1.45 1.71 23.79
CA PRO A 128 0.79 0.42 23.81
C PRO A 128 -0.64 0.60 23.31
N SER A 129 -1.15 -0.34 22.50
CA SER A 129 -2.56 -0.29 22.19
C SER A 129 -3.35 -0.71 23.43
N ASP A 130 -4.20 0.17 23.96
CA ASP A 130 -5.27 -0.20 24.91
C ASP A 130 -6.40 -1.02 24.21
N GLY A 131 -6.10 -1.59 23.04
CA GLY A 131 -7.04 -2.37 22.26
C GLY A 131 -7.27 -3.75 22.91
N PRO A 132 -8.49 -4.31 22.83
CA PRO A 132 -8.82 -5.59 23.45
C PRO A 132 -8.21 -6.80 22.73
N ALA A 133 -7.44 -6.58 21.65
CA ALA A 133 -7.04 -7.64 20.73
C ALA A 133 -5.64 -8.17 21.04
N ASN A 134 -5.53 -9.50 21.07
CA ASN A 134 -4.24 -10.18 20.99
C ASN A 134 -3.73 -10.13 19.54
N ILE A 135 -2.45 -9.79 19.33
CA ILE A 135 -1.86 -9.74 17.99
C ILE A 135 -0.95 -10.94 17.79
N GLU A 136 -1.20 -11.68 16.71
CA GLU A 136 -0.41 -12.84 16.30
C GLU A 136 0.16 -12.65 14.90
N VAL A 137 1.35 -13.19 14.66
CA VAL A 137 1.87 -13.37 13.29
C VAL A 137 1.25 -14.66 12.76
N LEU A 138 0.44 -14.54 11.72
CA LEU A 138 -0.26 -15.65 11.10
C LEU A 138 0.71 -16.53 10.31
N SER A 139 0.48 -17.84 10.37
CA SER A 139 1.12 -18.85 9.53
C SER A 139 0.06 -19.55 8.66
N GLY A 140 0.44 -20.55 7.86
CA GLY A 140 -0.42 -21.19 6.86
C GLY A 140 -1.84 -21.58 7.34
N VAL A 141 -2.03 -21.94 8.61
CA VAL A 141 -3.38 -22.21 9.17
C VAL A 141 -4.29 -20.97 9.25
N GLY A 142 -3.71 -19.77 9.31
CA GLY A 142 -4.40 -18.48 9.34
C GLY A 142 -4.50 -17.80 7.97
N ALA A 143 -4.01 -18.41 6.90
CA ALA A 143 -3.96 -17.80 5.57
C ALA A 143 -5.37 -17.44 5.02
N GLU A 144 -6.31 -18.36 5.12
CA GLU A 144 -7.70 -18.11 4.68
C GLU A 144 -8.39 -17.03 5.53
N ALA A 145 -8.13 -17.02 6.85
CA ALA A 145 -8.67 -16.00 7.74
C ALA A 145 -8.09 -14.61 7.40
N PHE A 146 -6.81 -14.55 7.02
CA PHE A 146 -6.18 -13.33 6.55
C PHE A 146 -6.87 -12.79 5.29
N GLY A 147 -6.95 -13.62 4.24
CA GLY A 147 -7.57 -13.23 2.97
C GLY A 147 -9.02 -12.74 3.13
N ARG A 148 -9.81 -13.46 3.92
CA ARG A 148 -11.21 -13.10 4.23
C ARG A 148 -11.32 -11.76 4.95
N ALA A 149 -10.48 -11.54 5.97
CA ALA A 149 -10.51 -10.27 6.72
C ALA A 149 -10.13 -9.07 5.84
N VAL A 150 -9.21 -9.23 4.89
CA VAL A 150 -8.87 -8.21 3.88
C VAL A 150 -10.09 -7.91 2.99
N VAL A 151 -10.68 -8.96 2.41
CA VAL A 151 -11.81 -8.83 1.49
C VAL A 151 -13.03 -8.20 2.17
N GLU A 152 -13.41 -8.66 3.36
CA GLU A 152 -14.50 -8.06 4.14
C GLU A 152 -14.20 -6.63 4.57
N GLY A 153 -12.97 -6.34 4.97
CA GLY A 153 -12.57 -5.03 5.48
C GLY A 153 -12.56 -3.95 4.42
N PHE A 154 -12.11 -4.28 3.19
CA PHE A 154 -12.08 -3.36 2.05
C PHE A 154 -13.30 -3.46 1.12
N GLY A 155 -14.15 -4.47 1.28
CA GLY A 155 -15.29 -4.70 0.38
C GLY A 155 -14.86 -5.16 -1.01
N LEU A 156 -13.80 -5.96 -1.10
CA LEU A 156 -13.31 -6.50 -2.37
C LEU A 156 -14.14 -7.72 -2.81
N PRO A 157 -14.06 -8.15 -4.08
CA PRO A 157 -14.66 -9.41 -4.52
C PRO A 157 -14.03 -10.63 -3.81
N ALA A 158 -14.84 -11.66 -3.54
CA ALA A 158 -14.40 -12.88 -2.84
C ALA A 158 -13.23 -13.61 -3.52
N VAL A 159 -13.09 -13.50 -4.85
CA VAL A 159 -11.95 -14.09 -5.58
C VAL A 159 -10.59 -13.53 -5.11
N CYS A 160 -10.56 -12.33 -4.51
CA CYS A 160 -9.35 -11.76 -3.94
C CYS A 160 -8.88 -12.48 -2.66
N GLU A 161 -9.72 -13.28 -1.99
CA GLU A 161 -9.35 -13.94 -0.73
C GLU A 161 -8.11 -14.82 -0.89
N ALA A 162 -8.09 -15.67 -1.92
CA ALA A 162 -6.97 -16.57 -2.22
C ALA A 162 -5.69 -15.80 -2.59
N TRP A 163 -5.83 -14.60 -3.16
CA TRP A 163 -4.69 -13.75 -3.49
C TRP A 163 -4.03 -13.17 -2.24
N PHE A 164 -4.81 -12.57 -1.34
CA PHE A 164 -4.25 -12.03 -0.10
C PHE A 164 -3.79 -13.13 0.87
N ALA A 165 -4.46 -14.29 0.89
CA ALA A 165 -4.02 -15.45 1.65
C ALA A 165 -2.61 -15.92 1.23
N ALA A 166 -2.26 -15.78 -0.06
CA ALA A 166 -0.95 -16.17 -0.59
C ALA A 166 0.23 -15.32 -0.08
N LEU A 167 -0.03 -14.25 0.68
CA LEU A 167 1.01 -13.49 1.38
C LEU A 167 1.46 -14.14 2.68
N VAL A 168 0.59 -14.96 3.29
CA VAL A 168 0.95 -15.67 4.52
C VAL A 168 2.05 -16.69 4.20
N ASP A 169 3.10 -16.71 5.02
CA ASP A 169 4.35 -17.47 4.82
C ASP A 169 5.15 -17.11 3.55
N ARG A 170 4.74 -16.10 2.78
CA ARG A 170 5.51 -15.64 1.61
C ARG A 170 6.81 -14.96 2.06
N PRO A 171 7.97 -15.24 1.43
CA PRO A 171 9.23 -14.59 1.77
C PRO A 171 9.12 -13.06 1.77
N SER A 172 9.83 -12.40 2.69
CA SER A 172 9.76 -10.95 2.96
C SER A 172 8.44 -10.42 3.52
N TRP A 173 7.38 -11.21 3.58
CA TRP A 173 6.10 -10.82 4.19
C TRP A 173 5.97 -11.34 5.62
N ARG A 174 5.31 -10.55 6.45
CA ARG A 174 4.70 -10.99 7.71
C ARG A 174 3.27 -10.50 7.76
N CYS A 175 2.34 -11.42 8.00
CA CYS A 175 0.92 -11.11 8.11
C CYS A 175 0.51 -11.18 9.56
N PHE A 176 -0.13 -10.13 10.05
CA PHE A 176 -0.57 -9.99 11.43
C PHE A 176 -2.08 -10.16 11.50
N GLY A 177 -2.55 -10.88 12.51
CA GLY A 177 -3.96 -11.04 12.84
C GLY A 177 -4.25 -10.53 14.23
N ALA A 178 -5.29 -9.71 14.36
CA ALA A 178 -5.83 -9.27 15.62
C ALA A 178 -7.01 -10.17 16.01
N LEU A 179 -6.84 -10.91 17.10
CA LEU A 179 -7.85 -11.85 17.59
C LEU A 179 -8.78 -11.18 18.61
N VAL A 180 -10.08 -11.37 18.43
CA VAL A 180 -11.13 -11.01 19.38
C VAL A 180 -12.03 -12.23 19.56
N ASP A 181 -12.14 -12.74 20.79
CA ASP A 181 -12.93 -13.94 21.11
C ASP A 181 -12.56 -15.18 20.28
N GLY A 182 -11.29 -15.29 19.87
CA GLY A 182 -10.76 -16.40 19.07
C GLY A 182 -10.88 -16.21 17.54
N ASP A 183 -11.56 -15.16 17.09
CA ASP A 183 -11.72 -14.86 15.65
C ASP A 183 -10.78 -13.75 15.19
N VAL A 184 -10.28 -13.87 13.95
CA VAL A 184 -9.53 -12.79 13.28
C VAL A 184 -10.48 -11.63 12.99
N ALA A 185 -10.35 -10.56 13.77
CA ALA A 185 -11.17 -9.36 13.73
C ALA A 185 -10.58 -8.28 12.79
N GLY A 186 -9.26 -8.28 12.63
CA GLY A 186 -8.56 -7.42 11.69
C GLY A 186 -7.16 -7.95 11.39
N VAL A 187 -6.57 -7.42 10.32
CA VAL A 187 -5.30 -7.89 9.78
C VAL A 187 -4.45 -6.73 9.26
N GLY A 188 -3.15 -6.97 9.12
CA GLY A 188 -2.22 -6.07 8.44
C GLY A 188 -1.01 -6.83 7.95
N SER A 189 -0.35 -6.32 6.92
CA SER A 189 0.85 -6.94 6.35
C SER A 189 2.07 -6.02 6.52
N MET A 190 3.23 -6.64 6.69
CA MET A 190 4.51 -5.97 6.67
C MET A 190 5.39 -6.62 5.62
N PHE A 191 5.95 -5.82 4.73
CA PHE A 191 6.94 -6.25 3.75
C PHE A 191 8.30 -5.66 4.10
N VAL A 192 9.34 -6.50 4.18
CA VAL A 192 10.70 -6.05 4.56
C VAL A 192 11.72 -6.43 3.49
N ARG A 193 12.50 -5.43 3.06
CA ARG A 193 13.60 -5.59 2.11
C ARG A 193 14.65 -4.50 2.33
N ASP A 194 15.92 -4.86 2.26
CA ASP A 194 17.07 -3.94 2.28
C ASP A 194 17.04 -2.88 3.41
N GLY A 195 16.64 -3.29 4.62
CA GLY A 195 16.57 -2.41 5.78
C GLY A 195 15.39 -1.43 5.78
N ALA A 196 14.42 -1.59 4.86
CA ALA A 196 13.17 -0.86 4.83
C ALA A 196 11.98 -1.80 5.09
N ALA A 197 10.98 -1.31 5.81
CA ALA A 197 9.71 -2.00 6.04
C ALA A 197 8.54 -1.16 5.54
N TRP A 198 7.67 -1.77 4.73
CA TRP A 198 6.40 -1.21 4.31
C TRP A 198 5.25 -1.87 5.08
N PHE A 199 4.32 -1.07 5.59
CA PHE A 199 3.08 -1.55 6.20
C PHE A 199 1.91 -1.24 5.27
N GLY A 200 1.02 -2.21 5.10
CA GLY A 200 -0.19 -2.02 4.32
C GLY A 200 -1.13 -3.21 4.40
N ILE A 201 -2.18 -3.18 3.59
CA ILE A 201 -3.25 -4.21 3.62
C ILE A 201 -3.84 -4.32 5.04
N GLU A 202 -3.95 -3.17 5.71
CA GLU A 202 -4.51 -3.06 7.05
C GLU A 202 -6.03 -2.97 6.97
N ALA A 203 -6.71 -4.02 7.40
CA ALA A 203 -8.16 -4.14 7.31
C ALA A 203 -8.74 -4.53 8.67
N THR A 204 -9.84 -3.87 9.06
CA THR A 204 -10.64 -4.31 10.21
C THR A 204 -12.03 -4.65 9.71
N ARG A 205 -12.48 -5.88 10.03
CA ARG A 205 -13.80 -6.36 9.66
C ARG A 205 -14.87 -5.43 10.25
N PRO A 206 -15.97 -5.13 9.51
CA PRO A 206 -16.94 -4.11 9.92
C PRO A 206 -17.46 -4.24 11.36
N ALA A 207 -17.75 -5.45 11.82
CA ALA A 207 -18.31 -5.72 13.16
C ALA A 207 -17.35 -5.35 14.32
N PHE A 208 -16.06 -5.19 14.04
CA PHE A 208 -15.02 -4.96 15.05
C PHE A 208 -14.38 -3.56 14.97
N ARG A 209 -14.86 -2.70 14.07
CA ARG A 209 -14.35 -1.32 13.92
C ARG A 209 -14.60 -0.48 15.18
N GLY A 210 -13.80 0.57 15.34
CA GLY A 210 -13.89 1.47 16.51
C GLY A 210 -13.29 0.91 17.79
N ARG A 211 -12.66 -0.27 17.77
CA ARG A 211 -12.09 -0.95 18.95
C ARG A 211 -10.57 -0.85 19.07
N GLY A 212 -9.93 0.01 18.27
CA GLY A 212 -8.47 0.19 18.30
C GLY A 212 -7.64 -0.90 17.61
N ILE A 213 -8.28 -1.84 16.88
CA ILE A 213 -7.61 -2.99 16.24
C ILE A 213 -6.45 -2.59 15.34
N GLN A 214 -6.66 -1.65 14.40
CA GLN A 214 -5.59 -1.20 13.51
C GLN A 214 -4.39 -0.65 14.30
N ARG A 215 -4.63 0.10 15.39
CA ARG A 215 -3.53 0.64 16.21
C ARG A 215 -2.70 -0.47 16.85
N SER A 216 -3.35 -1.54 17.32
CA SER A 216 -2.67 -2.73 17.84
C SER A 216 -1.81 -3.42 16.77
N ILE A 217 -2.33 -3.54 15.56
CA ILE A 217 -1.63 -4.13 14.41
C ILE A 217 -0.39 -3.28 14.04
N VAL A 218 -0.57 -1.96 13.89
CA VAL A 218 0.54 -1.05 13.57
C VAL A 218 1.64 -1.09 14.63
N ALA A 219 1.27 -1.10 15.91
CA ALA A 219 2.26 -1.22 16.99
C ALA A 219 3.07 -2.52 16.89
N ALA A 220 2.41 -3.65 16.61
CA ALA A 220 3.08 -4.94 16.42
C ALA A 220 3.98 -4.96 15.17
N GLN A 221 3.55 -4.35 14.06
CA GLN A 221 4.35 -4.21 12.84
C GLN A 221 5.61 -3.38 13.11
N MET A 222 5.50 -2.26 13.83
CA MET A 222 6.65 -1.44 14.23
C MET A 222 7.67 -2.22 15.06
N SER A 223 7.22 -2.95 16.08
CA SER A 223 8.09 -3.80 16.90
C SER A 223 8.75 -4.92 16.09
N ALA A 224 8.00 -5.56 15.19
CA ALA A 224 8.53 -6.62 14.33
C ALA A 224 9.54 -6.10 13.31
N ALA A 225 9.30 -4.91 12.73
CA ALA A 225 10.21 -4.28 11.80
C ALA A 225 11.54 -3.90 12.45
N SER A 226 11.48 -3.29 13.64
CA SER A 226 12.67 -2.98 14.45
C SER A 226 13.48 -4.26 14.76
N SER A 227 12.79 -5.34 15.16
CA SER A 227 13.43 -6.64 15.42
C SER A 227 14.03 -7.28 14.17
N ALA A 228 13.51 -6.95 12.97
CA ALA A 228 14.05 -7.39 11.69
C ALA A 228 15.21 -6.51 11.17
N GLY A 229 15.65 -5.51 11.95
CA GLY A 229 16.72 -4.60 11.57
C GLY A 229 16.31 -3.55 10.55
N ALA A 230 15.01 -3.26 10.41
CA ALA A 230 14.57 -2.14 9.59
C ALA A 230 15.07 -0.82 10.19
N THR A 231 15.48 0.09 9.32
CA THR A 231 15.96 1.45 9.64
C THR A 231 14.99 2.52 9.15
N ILE A 232 14.03 2.13 8.30
CA ILE A 232 12.94 2.98 7.83
C ILE A 232 11.65 2.17 7.83
N LEU A 233 10.60 2.76 8.39
CA LEU A 233 9.23 2.27 8.31
C LEU A 233 8.42 3.22 7.44
N THR A 234 7.55 2.70 6.59
CA THR A 234 6.65 3.53 5.79
C THR A 234 5.32 2.86 5.54
N CYS A 235 4.29 3.68 5.38
CA CYS A 235 2.98 3.28 4.90
C CYS A 235 2.31 4.46 4.20
N GLU A 236 1.16 4.21 3.60
CA GLU A 236 0.34 5.21 2.97
C GLU A 236 -1.13 4.96 3.27
N THR A 237 -1.90 6.05 3.26
CA THR A 237 -3.36 6.00 3.40
C THR A 237 -3.96 7.19 2.66
N ALA A 238 -5.26 7.14 2.38
CA ALA A 238 -5.96 8.26 1.78
C ALA A 238 -5.72 9.55 2.58
N GLN A 239 -5.39 10.64 1.89
CA GLN A 239 -5.25 11.96 2.49
C GLN A 239 -6.65 12.49 2.82
N PRO A 240 -6.95 12.86 4.07
CA PRO A 240 -8.20 13.55 4.38
C PRO A 240 -8.31 14.85 3.60
N ALA A 241 -9.45 15.05 2.92
CA ALA A 241 -9.82 16.36 2.38
C ALA A 241 -10.19 17.34 3.50
N ASP A 242 -10.80 16.82 4.57
CA ASP A 242 -11.06 17.51 5.83
C ASP A 242 -10.42 16.69 6.98
N PRO A 243 -9.46 17.25 7.73
CA PRO A 243 -8.86 16.58 8.88
C PRO A 243 -9.87 16.16 9.98
N ALA A 244 -11.03 16.81 10.04
CA ALA A 244 -12.10 16.48 10.99
C ALA A 244 -12.94 15.27 10.56
N ASP A 245 -12.81 14.79 9.32
CA ASP A 245 -13.62 13.69 8.80
C ASP A 245 -13.25 12.36 9.50
N GLU A 246 -14.21 11.82 10.24
CA GLU A 246 -14.04 10.58 10.99
C GLU A 246 -13.74 9.37 10.08
N GLY A 247 -14.10 9.43 8.80
CA GLY A 247 -13.83 8.41 7.79
C GLY A 247 -12.34 8.13 7.55
N TYR A 248 -11.44 9.07 7.87
CA TYR A 248 -9.99 8.91 7.73
C TYR A 248 -9.32 8.39 9.01
N SER A 249 -9.93 7.40 9.65
CA SER A 249 -9.42 6.78 10.89
C SER A 249 -8.00 6.21 10.74
N SER A 250 -7.67 5.63 9.58
CA SER A 250 -6.32 5.11 9.29
C SER A 250 -5.25 6.19 9.39
N TYR A 251 -5.46 7.37 8.76
CA TYR A 251 -4.55 8.51 8.84
C TYR A 251 -4.21 8.87 10.29
N ARG A 252 -5.24 9.05 11.12
CA ARG A 252 -5.06 9.39 12.55
C ARG A 252 -4.39 8.26 13.33
N ASN A 253 -4.63 7.01 12.96
CA ASN A 253 -4.02 5.86 13.61
C ASN A 253 -2.51 5.79 13.32
N GLN A 254 -2.08 6.09 12.09
CA GLN A 254 -0.65 6.15 11.74
C GLN A 254 0.08 7.27 12.50
N GLU A 255 -0.53 8.47 12.60
CA GLU A 255 0.03 9.57 13.41
C GLU A 255 0.16 9.18 14.90
N ARG A 256 -0.88 8.55 15.46
CA ARG A 256 -0.88 8.10 16.87
C ARG A 256 0.12 7.00 17.15
N ALA A 257 0.40 6.13 16.18
CA ALA A 257 1.43 5.12 16.31
C ALA A 257 2.84 5.72 16.34
N GLY A 258 3.00 6.95 15.83
CA GLY A 258 4.26 7.70 15.83
C GLY A 258 4.89 7.85 14.46
N LEU A 259 4.24 7.36 13.40
CA LEU A 259 4.69 7.63 12.04
C LEU A 259 4.42 9.10 11.70
N LEU A 260 5.40 9.74 11.05
CA LEU A 260 5.32 11.15 10.72
C LEU A 260 4.79 11.30 9.29
N HIS A 261 3.76 12.14 9.13
CA HIS A 261 3.29 12.54 7.80
C HIS A 261 4.44 13.24 7.06
N ARG A 262 4.81 12.71 5.90
CA ARG A 262 6.00 13.13 5.16
C ARG A 262 5.65 14.01 3.96
N TYR A 263 4.67 13.59 3.17
CA TYR A 263 4.10 14.37 2.07
C TYR A 263 2.78 13.73 1.61
N VAL A 264 2.00 14.52 0.88
CA VAL A 264 0.85 14.01 0.11
C VAL A 264 1.30 13.69 -1.30
N ARG A 265 1.06 12.46 -1.74
CA ARG A 265 1.37 11.95 -3.07
C ARG A 265 0.14 12.05 -3.98
N PRO A 266 0.11 12.94 -4.98
CA PRO A 266 -1.00 13.04 -5.91
C PRO A 266 -1.10 11.81 -6.83
N ASN A 267 -2.34 11.50 -7.21
CA ASN A 267 -2.65 10.59 -8.31
C ASN A 267 -3.06 11.44 -9.51
N PHE A 268 -2.34 11.36 -10.62
CA PHE A 268 -2.69 12.04 -11.86
C PHE A 268 -3.45 11.08 -12.76
N LYS A 269 -4.63 11.50 -13.23
CA LYS A 269 -5.49 10.71 -14.13
C LYS A 269 -5.82 11.50 -15.38
N ARG A 270 -6.03 10.79 -16.49
CA ARG A 270 -6.68 11.36 -17.67
C ARG A 270 -8.13 11.72 -17.36
N PRO A 271 -8.77 12.62 -18.13
CA PRO A 271 -10.21 12.87 -18.03
C PRO A 271 -10.99 11.56 -18.23
N ALA A 272 -12.12 11.45 -17.54
CA ALA A 272 -13.06 10.33 -17.71
C ALA A 272 -13.75 10.38 -19.07
#